data_AF-A0A2S9FTE1-F1
#
_entry.id   AF-A0A2S9FTE1-F1
#
_cell.length_a   1.000
_cell.length_b   1.000
_cell.length_c   1.000
_cell.angle_alpha   90.00
_cell.angle_beta   90.00
_cell.angle_gamma   90.00
#
_symmetry.space_group_name_H-M   'P 1'
#
loop_
_entity.id
_entity.type
_entity.pdbx_description
1 polymer ?
#
loop_
_entity_poly.entity_id
_entity_poly.type
_entity_poly.pdbx_seq_one_letter_code
_entity_poly.pdbx_strand_id
1 'polypeptide(L)'
;PVEFAKSVQTLAGMNCKVLLEIGPQPVLTAAALRAWPDPATAPRAIASLRRTTADHRQITEAVADAYVLGHLPQFAAFRQAHAQKVDLP
;
A
#
# COMPACT_ATOMS: atom_id res chain seq x y z
N PRO A 1 -0.79 -23.60 12.53
CA PRO A 1 0.01 -23.24 11.34
C PRO A 1 -0.49 -21.89 10.79
N VAL A 2 0.34 -21.16 10.03
CA VAL A 2 -0.07 -19.90 9.38
C VAL A 2 -0.62 -20.21 7.98
N GLU A 3 -1.92 -20.00 7.77
CA GLU A 3 -2.63 -20.30 6.52
C GLU A 3 -2.65 -19.11 5.53
N PHE A 4 -1.47 -18.56 5.21
CA PHE A 4 -1.37 -17.32 4.44
C PHE A 4 -2.03 -17.40 3.05
N ALA A 5 -1.84 -18.52 2.33
CA ALA A 5 -2.42 -18.72 1.01
C ALA A 5 -3.96 -18.73 1.04
N LYS A 6 -4.55 -19.27 2.11
CA LYS A 6 -6.01 -19.24 2.29
C LYS A 6 -6.52 -17.81 2.46
N SER A 7 -5.81 -16.98 3.23
CA SER A 7 -6.16 -15.56 3.37
C SER A 7 -6.07 -14.81 2.03
N VAL A 8 -5.05 -15.11 1.22
CA VAL A 8 -4.90 -14.55 -0.14
C VAL A 8 -6.10 -14.93 -1.02
N GLN A 9 -6.52 -16.20 -0.99
CA GLN A 9 -7.72 -16.64 -1.73
C GLN A 9 -8.98 -15.89 -1.26
N THR A 10 -9.14 -15.68 0.05
CA THR A 10 -10.26 -14.89 0.57
C THR A 10 -10.23 -13.45 0.06
N LEU A 11 -9.07 -12.78 0.09
CA LEU A 11 -8.92 -11.41 -0.44
C LEU A 11 -9.23 -11.34 -1.94
N ALA A 12 -8.80 -12.33 -2.72
CA ALA A 12 -9.14 -12.44 -4.14
C ALA A 12 -10.65 -12.64 -4.36
N GLY A 13 -11.30 -13.48 -3.55
CA GLY A 13 -12.75 -13.68 -3.58
C GLY A 13 -13.56 -12.45 -3.20
N MET A 14 -13.00 -11.57 -2.35
CA MET A 14 -13.57 -10.26 -2.04
C MET A 14 -13.23 -9.19 -3.10
N ASN A 15 -12.54 -9.57 -4.17
CA ASN A 15 -12.15 -8.71 -5.27
C ASN A 15 -11.30 -7.50 -4.82
N CYS A 16 -10.48 -7.67 -3.79
CA CYS A 16 -9.56 -6.63 -3.31
C CYS A 16 -8.63 -6.18 -4.45
N LYS A 17 -8.53 -4.86 -4.66
CA LYS A 17 -7.76 -4.27 -5.78
C LYS A 17 -6.41 -3.70 -5.36
N VAL A 18 -6.25 -3.42 -4.06
CA VAL A 18 -5.02 -2.89 -3.48
C VAL A 18 -4.67 -3.68 -2.22
N LEU A 19 -3.39 -4.00 -2.05
CA LEU A 19 -2.82 -4.56 -0.83
C LEU A 19 -1.74 -3.60 -0.32
N LEU A 20 -1.81 -3.25 0.97
CA LEU A 20 -0.77 -2.47 1.64
C LEU A 20 -0.07 -3.36 2.67
N GLU A 21 1.23 -3.56 2.52
CA GLU A 21 2.03 -4.26 3.51
C GLU A 21 2.61 -3.29 4.55
N ILE A 22 2.29 -3.56 5.81
CA ILE A 22 2.81 -2.83 6.97
C ILE A 22 4.01 -3.57 7.55
N GLY A 23 5.21 -3.02 7.40
CA GLY A 23 6.44 -3.63 7.92
C GLY A 23 7.71 -3.12 7.24
N PRO A 24 8.89 -3.33 7.84
CA PRO A 24 10.17 -2.74 7.41
C PRO A 24 10.70 -3.27 6.07
N GLN A 25 10.17 -4.40 5.60
CA GLN A 25 10.51 -5.01 4.33
C GLN A 25 9.26 -5.70 3.74
N PRO A 26 9.00 -5.56 2.43
CA PRO A 26 7.80 -6.11 1.81
C PRO A 26 7.94 -7.60 1.47
N VAL A 27 7.95 -8.46 2.49
CA VAL A 27 8.07 -9.92 2.33
C VAL A 27 6.73 -10.54 1.91
N LEU A 28 5.62 -10.08 2.51
CA LEU A 28 4.29 -10.62 2.27
C LEU A 28 3.74 -10.22 0.91
N THR A 29 4.13 -9.07 0.38
CA THR A 29 3.72 -8.56 -0.93
C THR A 29 4.09 -9.56 -2.02
N ALA A 30 5.36 -9.98 -2.06
CA ALA A 30 5.82 -10.94 -3.05
C ALA A 30 5.16 -12.31 -2.86
N ALA A 31 4.91 -12.72 -1.61
CA ALA A 31 4.20 -13.96 -1.32
C ALA A 31 2.73 -13.91 -1.75
N ALA A 32 2.03 -12.80 -1.50
CA ALA A 32 0.63 -12.60 -1.85
C ALA A 32 0.43 -12.60 -3.37
N LEU A 33 1.29 -11.89 -4.10
CA LEU A 33 1.22 -11.85 -5.56
C LEU A 33 1.49 -13.23 -6.19
N ARG A 34 2.41 -14.02 -5.64
CA ARG A 34 2.65 -15.41 -6.10
C ARG A 34 1.50 -16.37 -5.75
N ALA A 35 0.85 -16.17 -4.61
CA ALA A 35 -0.27 -16.98 -4.16
C ALA A 35 -1.62 -16.52 -4.73
N TRP A 36 -1.65 -15.45 -5.53
CA TRP A 36 -2.88 -14.90 -6.08
C TRP A 36 -3.49 -15.87 -7.11
N PRO A 37 -4.78 -16.26 -6.99
CA PRO A 37 -5.33 -17.36 -7.80
C PRO A 37 -5.35 -17.10 -9.31
N ASP A 38 -5.68 -15.87 -9.72
CA ASP A 38 -5.69 -15.44 -11.11
C ASP A 38 -4.78 -14.21 -11.29
N PRO A 39 -3.65 -14.35 -12.00
CA PRO A 39 -2.74 -13.25 -12.27
C PRO A 39 -3.40 -12.06 -12.97
N ALA A 40 -4.44 -12.28 -13.79
CA ALA A 40 -5.15 -11.20 -14.49
C ALA A 40 -5.95 -10.30 -13.55
N THR A 41 -6.32 -10.79 -12.36
CA THR A 41 -7.04 -10.04 -11.33
C THR A 41 -6.16 -9.65 -10.15
N ALA A 42 -4.83 -9.83 -10.27
CA ALA A 42 -3.90 -9.50 -9.21
C ALA A 42 -3.99 -8.03 -8.79
N PRO A 43 -3.99 -7.74 -7.47
CA PRO A 43 -4.11 -6.40 -6.95
C PRO A 43 -2.82 -5.63 -7.17
N ARG A 44 -2.93 -4.31 -7.06
CA ARG A 44 -1.75 -3.47 -6.88
C ARG A 44 -1.25 -3.64 -5.45
N ALA A 45 0.05 -3.82 -5.29
CA ALA A 45 0.65 -3.99 -3.98
C ALA A 45 1.55 -2.79 -3.64
N ILE A 46 1.37 -2.25 -2.44
CA ILE A 46 2.08 -1.10 -1.90
C ILE A 46 2.84 -1.54 -0.66
N ALA A 47 4.10 -1.13 -0.54
CA ALA A 47 4.92 -1.34 0.64
C ALA A 47 4.99 -0.06 1.47
N SER A 48 4.61 -0.12 2.75
CA SER A 48 4.73 1.04 3.66
C SER A 48 6.18 1.43 3.95
N LEU A 49 7.09 0.46 4.06
CA LEU A 49 8.52 0.68 4.31
C LEU A 49 9.39 -0.27 3.47
N ARG A 50 10.64 0.15 3.27
CA ARG A 50 11.69 -0.63 2.60
C ARG A 50 13.02 -0.38 3.30
N ARG A 51 13.75 -1.45 3.64
CA ARG A 51 14.99 -1.43 4.41
C ARG A 51 16.04 -0.38 4.00
N THR A 52 16.13 -0.03 2.72
CA THR A 52 17.16 0.87 2.17
C THR A 52 16.65 2.28 1.85
N THR A 53 15.37 2.57 2.13
CA THR A 53 14.74 3.85 1.81
C THR A 53 14.39 4.58 3.10
N ALA A 54 14.55 5.90 3.12
CA ALA A 54 14.16 6.70 4.28
C ALA A 54 12.66 6.54 4.57
N ASP A 55 12.32 6.19 5.82
CA ASP A 55 10.95 5.81 6.23
C ASP A 55 9.90 6.85 5.83
N HIS A 56 10.16 8.12 6.15
CA HIS A 56 9.26 9.22 5.82
C HIS A 56 8.97 9.34 4.31
N ARG A 57 10.01 9.14 3.49
CA ARG A 57 9.88 9.18 2.02
C ARG A 57 9.06 8.00 1.53
N GLN A 58 9.36 6.78 2.00
CA GLN A 58 8.66 5.57 1.59
C GLN A 58 7.17 5.59 1.99
N ILE A 59 6.85 6.10 3.18
CA ILE A 59 5.46 6.26 3.61
C ILE A 59 4.73 7.28 2.74
N THR A 60 5.38 8.41 2.43
CA THR A 60 4.78 9.45 1.56
C THR A 60 4.50 8.91 0.16
N GLU A 61 5.43 8.13 -0.41
CA GLU A 61 5.25 7.44 -1.69
C GLU A 61 4.11 6.41 -1.62
N ALA A 62 4.04 5.61 -0.56
CA ALA A 62 2.95 4.64 -0.39
C ALA A 62 1.56 5.30 -0.33
N VAL A 63 1.47 6.48 0.29
CA VAL A 63 0.24 7.28 0.35
C VAL A 63 -0.10 7.87 -1.02
N ALA A 64 0.90 8.35 -1.75
CA ALA A 64 0.74 8.82 -3.12
C ALA A 64 0.26 7.69 -4.05
N ASP A 65 0.84 6.49 -3.96
CA ASP A 65 0.41 5.32 -4.71
C ASP A 65 -1.05 4.96 -4.42
N ALA A 66 -1.45 4.96 -3.14
CA ALA A 66 -2.84 4.73 -2.76
C ALA A 66 -3.77 5.79 -3.36
N TYR A 67 -3.35 7.07 -3.35
CA TYR A 67 -4.12 8.16 -3.95
C TYR A 67 -4.30 8.00 -5.47
N VAL A 68 -3.24 7.68 -6.20
CA VAL A 68 -3.28 7.42 -7.64
C VAL A 68 -4.18 6.22 -7.98
N LEU A 69 -4.28 5.26 -7.08
CA LEU A 69 -5.20 4.10 -7.21
C LEU A 69 -6.65 4.41 -6.82
N GLY A 70 -6.98 5.68 -6.55
CA GLY A 70 -8.35 6.15 -6.31
C GLY A 70 -8.77 6.19 -4.84
N HIS A 71 -7.85 5.92 -3.90
CA HIS A 71 -8.12 6.17 -2.48
C HIS A 71 -7.98 7.66 -2.16
N LEU A 72 -8.68 8.15 -1.13
CA LEU A 72 -8.58 9.54 -0.69
C LEU A 72 -7.98 9.59 0.72
N PRO A 73 -6.65 9.77 0.86
CA PRO A 73 -6.03 9.96 2.16
C PRO A 73 -6.57 11.18 2.87
N GLN A 74 -6.63 11.11 4.21
CA GLN A 74 -6.84 12.30 5.03
C GLN A 74 -5.57 13.17 5.02
N PHE A 75 -5.37 13.97 3.96
CA PHE A 75 -4.17 14.78 3.78
C PHE A 75 -3.88 15.75 4.94
N ALA A 76 -4.91 16.15 5.69
CA ALA A 76 -4.73 16.95 6.90
C ALA A 76 -3.86 16.26 7.96
N ALA A 77 -3.78 14.91 7.98
CA ALA A 77 -2.92 14.16 8.89
C ALA A 77 -1.42 14.33 8.57
N PHE A 78 -1.06 14.74 7.34
CA PHE A 78 0.31 15.05 6.93
C PHE A 78 0.71 16.50 7.22
N ARG A 79 -0.21 17.33 7.70
CA ARG A 79 0.02 18.76 7.85
C ARG A 79 1.06 19.02 8.93
N GLN A 80 2.10 19.79 8.59
CA GLN A 80 3.04 20.31 9.57
C GLN A 80 2.47 21.54 10.28
N ALA A 81 2.89 21.77 11.53
CA ALA A 81 2.37 22.86 12.37
C ALA A 81 2.46 24.26 11.72
N HIS A 82 3.44 24.48 10.84
CA HIS A 82 3.68 25.77 10.18
C HIS A 82 3.29 25.78 8.69
N ALA A 83 2.57 24.76 8.19
CA ALA A 83 2.14 24.73 6.80
C ALA A 83 1.07 25.79 6.52
N GLN A 84 1.28 26.60 5.49
CA GLN A 84 0.34 27.63 5.04
C GLN A 84 -0.26 27.24 3.69
N LYS A 85 -1.52 27.64 3.45
CA LYS A 85 -2.12 27.55 2.11
C LYS A 85 -1.41 28.56 1.22
N VAL A 86 -1.01 28.12 0.04
CA VAL A 86 -0.40 28.96 -0.99
C VAL A 86 -1.24 28.83 -2.25
N ASP A 87 -1.32 29.91 -3.02
CA ASP A 87 -1.93 29.85 -4.34
C ASP A 87 -1.02 29.06 -5.27
N LEU A 88 -1.60 28.10 -5.99
CA LEU A 88 -0.93 27.29 -7.00
C LEU A 88 -1.47 27.67 -8.39
N PRO A 89 -0.67 27.54 -9.46
CA PRO A 89 -1.08 27.86 -10.83
C PRO A 89 -2.34 27.13 -11.30
#